data_AF-A0A507QT83-F1
#
_entry.id   AF-A0A507QT83-F1
#
_cell.length_a   1.000
_cell.length_b   1.000
_cell.length_c   1.000
_cell.angle_alpha   90.00
_cell.angle_beta   90.00
_cell.angle_gamma   90.00
#
_symmetry.space_group_name_H-M   'P 1'
#
loop_
_entity.id
_entity.type
_entity.pdbx_description
1 polymer ?
#
loop_
_entity_poly.entity_id
_entity_poly.type
_entity_poly.pdbx_seq_one_letter_code
_entity_poly.pdbx_strand_id
1 'polypeptide(L)'
;MPWFELLRPTERKSRVFEDLYREILSPAALDLMAQIFRYDPAKRPTAEEILAHPYFLSEEPRPQQAVELESIDGDWHEFESKALRKGRDKEARRAEYNKEKEKRKACSMAVASEREAKRTKPDMG
;
A
#
# COMPACT_ATOMS: atom_id res chain seq x y z
N MET A 1 11.11 -32.89 -7.39
CA MET A 1 10.98 -31.57 -8.06
C MET A 1 12.28 -31.28 -8.84
N PRO A 2 12.24 -31.12 -10.18
CA PRO A 2 13.44 -31.05 -11.04
C PRO A 2 14.37 -29.85 -10.76
N TRP A 3 13.84 -28.76 -10.20
CA TRP A 3 14.62 -27.54 -9.95
C TRP A 3 15.31 -27.48 -8.59
N PHE A 4 15.04 -28.44 -7.69
CA PHE A 4 15.63 -28.46 -6.35
C PHE A 4 17.16 -28.55 -6.37
N GLU A 5 17.71 -29.27 -7.35
CA GLU A 5 19.16 -29.42 -7.47
C GLU A 5 19.86 -28.13 -7.90
N LEU A 6 19.16 -27.26 -8.65
CA LEU A 6 19.65 -25.95 -9.10
C LEU A 6 19.55 -24.88 -8.00
N LEU A 7 18.59 -25.03 -7.09
CA LEU A 7 18.32 -24.10 -5.99
C LEU A 7 19.00 -24.50 -4.68
N ARG A 8 19.89 -25.50 -4.71
CA ARG A 8 20.63 -25.90 -3.50
C ARG A 8 21.46 -24.71 -3.03
N PRO A 9 21.29 -24.25 -1.78
CA PRO A 9 22.14 -23.21 -1.23
C PRO A 9 23.60 -23.69 -1.29
N THR A 10 24.44 -22.98 -2.05
CA THR A 10 25.87 -23.27 -2.18
C THR A 10 26.60 -23.11 -0.85
N GLU A 11 26.04 -22.27 0.03
CA GLU A 11 26.58 -21.95 1.35
C GLU A 11 25.49 -22.11 2.42
N ARG A 12 25.88 -22.66 3.57
CA ARG A 12 25.03 -22.67 4.76
C ARG A 12 25.17 -21.32 5.46
N LYS A 13 24.10 -20.54 5.50
CA LYS A 13 24.05 -19.32 6.31
C LYS A 13 23.92 -19.67 7.78
N SER A 14 24.73 -19.03 8.61
CA SER A 14 24.57 -19.11 10.06
C SER A 14 23.29 -18.42 10.52
N ARG A 15 22.79 -18.84 11.67
CA ARG A 15 21.68 -18.16 12.34
C ARG A 15 22.19 -16.82 12.88
N VAL A 16 21.52 -15.74 12.48
CA VAL A 16 21.83 -14.34 12.88
C VAL A 16 20.62 -13.63 13.50
N PHE A 17 19.53 -14.36 13.72
CA PHE A 17 18.24 -13.78 14.10
C PHE A 17 18.33 -13.05 15.45
N GLU A 18 18.94 -13.67 16.45
CA GLU A 18 19.09 -13.10 17.78
C GLU A 18 19.95 -11.84 17.76
N ASP A 19 21.02 -11.82 16.98
CA ASP A 19 21.92 -10.67 16.89
C ASP A 19 21.21 -9.45 16.29
N LEU A 20 20.31 -9.69 15.33
CA LEU A 20 19.58 -8.62 14.64
C LEU A 20 18.42 -8.05 15.47
N TYR A 21 17.78 -8.88 16.30
CA TYR A 21 16.50 -8.50 16.91
C TYR A 21 16.52 -8.41 18.44
N ARG A 22 17.59 -8.85 19.12
CA ARG A 22 17.70 -8.78 20.58
C ARG A 22 17.52 -7.35 21.15
N GLU A 23 17.92 -6.33 20.40
CA GLU A 23 17.83 -4.94 20.87
C GLU A 23 16.42 -4.35 20.70
N ILE A 24 15.60 -4.92 19.83
CA ILE A 24 14.28 -4.38 19.45
C ILE A 24 13.15 -5.19 20.11
N LEU A 25 13.36 -6.49 20.30
CA LEU A 25 12.38 -7.40 20.86
C LEU A 25 12.63 -7.64 22.35
N SER A 26 11.52 -7.75 23.10
CA SER A 26 11.56 -8.26 24.47
C SER A 26 12.06 -9.72 24.48
N PRO A 27 12.59 -10.21 25.61
CA PRO A 27 13.09 -11.58 25.71
C PRO A 27 12.06 -12.64 25.30
N ALA A 28 10.80 -12.54 25.72
CA ALA A 28 9.81 -13.54 25.35
C ALA A 28 9.31 -13.36 23.90
N ALA A 29 9.30 -12.14 23.35
CA ALA A 29 9.01 -11.92 21.93
C ALA A 29 10.09 -12.54 21.04
N LEU A 30 11.36 -12.37 21.41
CA LEU A 30 12.48 -12.93 20.65
C LEU A 30 12.41 -14.45 20.60
N ASP A 31 12.11 -15.09 21.73
CA ASP A 31 11.93 -16.55 21.80
C ASP A 31 10.71 -17.02 20.99
N LEU A 32 9.57 -16.33 21.15
CA LEU A 32 8.36 -16.63 20.39
C LEU A 32 8.61 -16.62 18.88
N MET A 33 9.25 -15.56 18.38
CA MET A 33 9.53 -15.39 16.96
C MET A 33 10.53 -16.43 16.45
N ALA A 34 11.51 -16.82 17.28
CA ALA A 34 12.44 -17.90 16.97
C ALA A 34 11.72 -19.26 16.80
N GLN A 35 10.67 -19.52 17.57
CA GLN A 35 9.86 -20.73 17.44
C GLN A 35 8.97 -20.71 16.19
N ILE A 36 8.33 -19.58 15.89
CA ILE A 36 7.47 -19.41 14.70
C ILE A 36 8.29 -19.56 13.40
N PHE A 37 9.49 -18.98 13.36
CA PHE A 37 10.35 -18.98 12.18
C PHE A 37 11.24 -20.22 12.04
N ARG A 38 10.88 -21.34 12.68
CA ARG A 38 11.53 -22.61 12.40
C ARG A 38 11.32 -23.02 10.94
N TYR A 39 12.44 -23.31 10.30
CA TYR A 39 12.50 -23.69 8.89
C TYR A 39 11.77 -25.00 8.62
N ASP A 40 11.94 -25.98 9.51
CA ASP A 40 11.28 -27.27 9.44
C ASP A 40 9.82 -27.14 9.93
N PRO A 41 8.82 -27.33 9.05
CA PRO A 41 7.42 -27.16 9.41
C PRO A 41 6.96 -28.19 10.45
N ALA A 42 7.56 -29.39 10.48
CA ALA A 42 7.21 -30.41 11.45
C ALA A 42 7.65 -30.05 12.88
N LYS A 43 8.57 -29.09 13.00
CA LYS A 43 9.09 -28.61 14.29
C LYS A 43 8.51 -27.26 14.70
N ARG A 44 7.67 -26.66 13.86
CA ARG A 44 7.01 -25.38 14.14
C ARG A 44 5.85 -25.64 15.10
N PRO A 45 5.72 -24.83 16.17
CA PRO A 45 4.59 -24.97 17.08
C PRO A 45 3.27 -24.67 16.39
N THR A 46 2.21 -25.26 16.94
CA THR A 46 0.83 -25.00 16.58
C THR A 46 0.36 -23.63 17.08
N ALA A 47 -0.77 -23.16 16.57
CA ALA A 47 -1.37 -21.90 17.04
C ALA A 47 -1.73 -21.96 18.54
N GLU A 48 -2.19 -23.09 19.02
CA GLU A 48 -2.54 -23.30 20.43
C GLU A 48 -1.30 -23.18 21.33
N GLU A 49 -0.20 -23.84 20.97
CA GLU A 49 1.08 -23.75 21.70
C GLU A 49 1.63 -22.31 21.70
N ILE A 50 1.49 -21.60 20.57
CA ILE A 50 1.90 -20.20 20.45
C ILE A 50 1.08 -19.29 21.38
N LEU A 51 -0.23 -19.47 21.46
CA LEU A 51 -1.09 -18.66 22.34
C LEU A 51 -0.83 -18.95 23.83
N ALA A 52 -0.31 -20.12 24.17
CA ALA A 52 0.11 -20.48 25.52
C ALA A 52 1.52 -19.96 25.89
N HIS A 53 2.20 -19.24 24.99
CA HIS A 53 3.57 -18.78 25.21
C HIS A 53 3.67 -17.69 26.30
N PRO A 54 4.77 -17.63 27.09
CA PRO A 54 4.98 -16.59 28.12
C PRO A 54 4.86 -15.15 27.63
N TYR A 55 5.13 -14.91 26.34
CA TYR A 55 4.93 -13.62 25.69
C TYR A 55 3.49 -13.09 25.87
N PHE A 56 2.48 -13.97 25.77
CA PHE A 56 1.08 -13.58 25.91
C PHE A 56 0.56 -13.69 27.35
N LEU A 57 1.13 -14.59 28.16
CA LEU A 57 0.59 -14.92 29.48
C LEU A 57 1.25 -14.16 30.64
N SER A 58 2.53 -13.82 30.52
CA SER A 58 3.35 -13.35 31.64
C SER A 58 4.11 -12.05 31.35
N GLU A 59 4.52 -11.83 30.10
CA GLU A 59 5.29 -10.64 29.72
C GLU A 59 4.39 -9.40 29.63
N GLU A 60 4.95 -8.24 29.98
CA GLU A 60 4.30 -6.95 29.78
C GLU A 60 4.78 -6.29 28.48
N PRO A 61 3.92 -5.53 27.79
CA PRO A 61 2.53 -5.25 28.12
C PRO A 61 1.61 -6.45 27.85
N ARG A 62 0.55 -6.57 28.69
CA ARG A 62 -0.45 -7.62 28.47
C ARG A 62 -1.23 -7.38 27.18
N PRO A 63 -1.75 -8.45 26.55
CA PRO A 63 -2.64 -8.30 25.40
C PRO A 63 -3.82 -7.37 25.74
N GLN A 64 -4.02 -6.35 24.92
CA GLN A 64 -5.09 -5.38 25.05
C GLN A 64 -5.86 -5.27 23.74
N GLN A 65 -7.17 -5.01 23.84
CA GLN A 65 -8.00 -4.71 22.69
C GLN A 65 -7.55 -3.39 22.06
N ALA A 66 -7.39 -3.39 20.72
CA ALA A 66 -7.00 -2.22 19.94
C ALA A 66 -8.18 -1.24 19.81
N VAL A 67 -8.43 -0.48 20.87
CA VAL A 67 -9.48 0.56 20.95
C VAL A 67 -9.13 1.79 20.13
N GLU A 68 -7.86 2.04 19.87
CA GLU A 68 -7.38 3.18 19.07
C GLU A 68 -7.88 3.15 17.63
N LEU A 69 -8.32 1.98 17.16
CA LEU A 69 -8.90 1.78 15.84
C LEU A 69 -10.34 2.32 15.73
N GLU A 70 -11.03 2.59 16.84
CA GLU A 70 -12.42 3.07 16.84
C GLU A 70 -12.54 4.47 16.23
N SER A 71 -11.58 5.35 16.48
CA SER A 71 -11.56 6.73 15.99
C SER A 71 -10.90 6.88 14.62
N ILE A 72 -10.47 5.79 13.99
CA ILE A 72 -9.82 5.86 12.68
C ILE A 72 -10.89 6.03 11.60
N ASP A 73 -10.93 7.24 11.03
CA ASP A 73 -11.81 7.55 9.91
C ASP A 73 -11.29 6.93 8.60
N GLY A 74 -12.20 6.24 7.90
CA GLY A 74 -11.98 5.69 6.55
C GLY A 74 -11.73 4.18 6.52
N ASP A 75 -12.08 3.55 5.40
CA ASP A 75 -11.93 2.11 5.26
C ASP A 75 -10.49 1.73 4.89
N TRP A 76 -9.83 0.98 5.78
CA TRP A 76 -8.46 0.50 5.59
C TRP A 76 -8.39 -0.84 4.84
N HIS A 77 -9.43 -1.18 4.08
CA HIS A 77 -9.36 -2.33 3.21
C HIS A 77 -8.59 -1.98 1.94
N GLU A 78 -7.69 -2.90 1.55
CA GLU A 78 -6.94 -2.82 0.29
C GLU A 78 -7.89 -2.58 -0.90
N PHE A 79 -9.10 -3.12 -0.82
CA PHE A 79 -10.15 -2.96 -1.81
C PHE A 79 -10.64 -1.51 -1.95
N GLU A 80 -11.05 -0.84 -0.87
CA GLU A 80 -11.51 0.56 -0.92
C GLU A 80 -10.37 1.53 -1.26
N SER A 81 -9.15 1.27 -0.78
CA SER A 81 -7.96 2.01 -1.19
C SER A 81 -7.65 1.88 -2.70
N LYS A 82 -7.87 0.70 -3.29
CA LYS A 82 -7.75 0.50 -4.75
C LYS A 82 -8.89 1.20 -5.50
N ALA A 83 -10.11 1.16 -4.97
CA ALA A 83 -11.26 1.83 -5.57
C ALA A 83 -11.11 3.37 -5.57
N LEU A 84 -10.65 3.95 -4.46
CA LEU A 84 -10.37 5.39 -4.32
C LEU A 84 -9.29 5.86 -5.29
N ARG A 85 -8.17 5.11 -5.43
CA ARG A 85 -7.13 5.40 -6.42
C ARG A 85 -7.70 5.41 -7.84
N LYS A 86 -8.43 4.36 -8.21
CA LYS A 86 -9.08 4.25 -9.52
C LYS A 86 -10.11 5.36 -9.77
N GLY A 87 -10.83 5.78 -8.72
CA GLY A 87 -11.77 6.90 -8.75
C GLY A 87 -11.07 8.23 -9.03
N ARG A 88 -10.03 8.55 -8.27
CA ARG A 88 -9.20 9.75 -8.45
C ARG A 88 -8.58 9.83 -9.85
N ASP A 89 -8.03 8.73 -10.35
CA ASP A 89 -7.43 8.69 -11.69
C ASP A 89 -8.49 8.94 -12.78
N LYS A 90 -9.68 8.36 -12.62
CA LYS A 90 -10.81 8.57 -13.54
C LYS A 90 -11.32 10.00 -13.52
N GLU A 91 -11.38 10.61 -12.34
CA GLU A 91 -11.79 12.00 -12.17
C GLU A 91 -10.76 12.97 -12.75
N ALA A 92 -9.47 12.76 -12.48
CA ALA A 92 -8.38 13.56 -13.06
C ALA A 92 -8.43 13.54 -14.60
N ARG A 93 -8.62 12.35 -15.19
CA ARG A 93 -8.77 12.21 -16.65
C ARG A 93 -10.01 12.92 -17.20
N ARG A 94 -11.13 12.90 -16.47
CA ARG A 94 -12.36 13.62 -16.85
C ARG A 94 -12.16 15.14 -16.77
N ALA A 95 -11.50 15.63 -15.73
CA ALA A 95 -11.19 17.04 -15.54
C ALA A 95 -10.26 17.56 -16.64
N GLU A 96 -9.22 16.80 -17.01
CA GLU A 96 -8.30 17.14 -18.11
C GLU A 96 -9.04 17.23 -19.45
N TYR A 97 -9.86 16.22 -19.77
CA TYR A 97 -10.68 16.22 -20.99
C TYR A 97 -11.63 17.43 -21.04
N ASN A 98 -12.29 17.77 -19.94
CA ASN A 98 -13.20 18.90 -19.90
C ASN A 98 -12.44 20.23 -20.07
N LYS A 99 -11.27 20.38 -19.44
CA LYS A 99 -10.40 21.55 -19.60
C LYS A 99 -9.92 21.71 -21.04
N GLU A 100 -9.59 20.62 -21.72
CA GLU A 100 -9.21 20.64 -23.14
C GLU A 100 -10.39 21.02 -24.05
N LYS A 101 -11.58 20.47 -23.79
CA LYS A 101 -12.80 20.81 -24.52
C LYS A 101 -13.16 22.30 -24.38
N GLU A 102 -13.07 22.85 -23.17
CA GLU A 102 -13.32 24.27 -22.93
C GLU A 102 -12.25 25.16 -23.60
N LYS A 103 -10.97 24.76 -23.58
CA LYS A 103 -9.91 25.45 -24.36
C LYS A 103 -10.20 25.45 -25.86
N ARG A 104 -10.62 24.31 -26.43
CA ARG A 104 -10.97 24.20 -27.86
C ARG A 104 -12.17 25.07 -28.21
N LYS A 105 -13.21 25.09 -27.37
CA LYS A 105 -14.36 25.99 -27.53
C LYS A 105 -13.95 27.46 -27.47
N ALA A 106 -13.18 27.87 -26.46
CA ALA A 106 -12.71 29.24 -26.31
C ALA A 106 -11.87 29.69 -27.52
N CYS A 107 -10.97 28.83 -28.02
CA CYS A 107 -10.21 29.10 -29.24
C CYS A 107 -11.13 29.24 -30.46
N SER A 108 -12.11 28.35 -30.63
CA SER A 108 -13.06 28.43 -31.74
C SER A 108 -13.95 29.69 -31.69
N MET A 109 -14.36 30.13 -30.50
CA MET A 109 -15.14 31.35 -30.29
C MET A 109 -14.30 32.60 -30.56
N ALA A 110 -13.04 32.61 -30.12
CA ALA A 110 -12.10 33.69 -30.44
C ALA A 110 -11.90 33.83 -31.96
N VAL A 111 -11.67 32.71 -32.66
CA VAL A 111 -11.53 32.68 -34.12
C VAL A 111 -12.81 33.15 -34.84
N ALA A 112 -14.00 32.80 -34.33
CA ALA A 112 -15.26 33.27 -34.87
C ALA A 112 -15.43 34.80 -34.70
N SER A 113 -15.12 35.34 -33.51
CA SER A 113 -15.18 36.78 -33.24
C SER A 113 -14.20 37.60 -34.08
N GLU A 114 -12.98 37.09 -34.31
CA GLU A 114 -12.00 37.74 -35.20
C GLU A 114 -12.47 37.78 -36.65
N ARG A 115 -13.09 36.70 -37.13
CA ARG A 115 -13.64 36.64 -38.50
C ARG A 115 -14.81 37.59 -38.67
N GLU A 116 -15.66 37.72 -37.67
CA GLU A 116 -16.80 38.64 -37.68
C GLU A 116 -16.35 40.11 -37.65
N ALA A 117 -15.38 40.45 -36.80
CA ALA A 117 -14.79 41.80 -36.74
C ALA A 117 -14.09 42.22 -38.05
N LYS A 118 -13.54 41.27 -38.81
CA LYS A 118 -12.98 41.53 -40.16
C LYS A 118 -14.06 41.68 -41.23
N ARG A 119 -15.27 41.13 -41.03
CA ARG A 119 -16.40 41.22 -41.97
C ARG A 119 -17.20 42.51 -41.81
N THR A 120 -17.18 43.12 -40.62
CA THR A 120 -17.90 44.38 -40.32
C THR A 120 -17.09 45.65 -40.57
N LYS A 121 -15.90 45.57 -41.18
CA LYS A 121 -15.21 46.73 -41.76
C LYS A 121 -15.59 46.85 -43.25
N PRO A 122 -16.68 47.55 -43.62
CA PRO A 122 -16.90 47.92 -45.00
C PRO A 122 -15.84 48.94 -45.41
N ASP A 123 -15.32 48.74 -46.63
CA ASP A 123 -14.46 49.66 -47.35
C ASP A 123 -15.18 51.00 -47.52
N MET A 124 -14.75 52.01 -46.77
CA MET A 124 -15.12 53.40 -47.00
C MET A 124 -13.93 54.02 -47.73
N GLY A 125 -14.09 54.15 -49.05
CA GLY A 125 -13.11 54.73 -49.97
C GLY A 125 -12.87 56.22 -49.81
#